data_AF-A0A917UC13-F1
#
_entry.id   AF-A0A917UC13-F1
#
_cell.length_a   1.000
_cell.length_b   1.000
_cell.length_c   1.000
_cell.angle_alpha   90.00
_cell.angle_beta   90.00
_cell.angle_gamma   90.00
#
_symmetry.space_group_name_H-M   'P 1'
#
loop_
_entity.id
_entity.type
_entity.pdbx_description
1 polymer ?
#
loop_
_entity_poly.entity_id
_entity_poly.type
_entity_poly.pdbx_seq_one_letter_code
_entity_poly.pdbx_strand_id
1 'polypeptide(L)'
;MQNNAKRWRLRLVTLVTLMAGLVGGVTLVAPGAASADTATLGRQPLGPASYILQFAITNDTGASENGWRMEFDLPPGEYVQGLFAFSIRVTRTGQHFVLENAYPGVYGPGTSVNGSIAIIGLSWPLNCVTRGTPCTISA
;
A
#
# COMPACT_ATOMS: atom_id res chain seq x y z
N MET A 1 4.63 -41.79 79.89
CA MET A 1 4.23 -40.69 80.78
C MET A 1 3.93 -39.48 79.93
N GLN A 2 2.66 -39.07 79.91
CA GLN A 2 2.13 -37.92 79.16
C GLN A 2 2.68 -36.61 79.73
N ASN A 3 2.86 -35.58 78.90
CA ASN A 3 2.46 -34.24 79.33
C ASN A 3 1.92 -33.39 78.17
N ASN A 4 0.70 -32.91 78.39
CA ASN A 4 -0.18 -32.25 77.45
C ASN A 4 -0.02 -30.72 77.49
N ALA A 5 -0.08 -30.13 76.30
CA ALA A 5 -0.86 -28.94 75.91
C ALA A 5 -0.73 -27.63 76.70
N LYS A 6 -0.43 -26.55 75.95
CA LYS A 6 -1.43 -25.47 75.84
C LYS A 6 -1.34 -24.76 74.49
N ARG A 7 -2.39 -24.98 73.71
CA ARG A 7 -2.72 -24.28 72.47
C ARG A 7 -3.10 -22.84 72.82
N TRP A 8 -2.47 -21.85 72.19
CA TRP A 8 -3.09 -20.53 72.05
C TRP A 8 -2.95 -20.07 70.60
N ARG A 9 -4.08 -20.14 69.90
CA ARG A 9 -4.27 -19.56 68.58
C ARG A 9 -4.47 -18.06 68.80
N LEU A 10 -3.85 -17.21 67.99
CA LEU A 10 -4.59 -16.23 67.19
C LEU A 10 -3.68 -15.70 66.07
N ARG A 11 -4.33 -15.46 64.93
CA ARG A 11 -3.80 -15.22 63.60
C ARG A 11 -3.44 -13.76 63.39
N LEU A 12 -2.39 -13.48 62.63
CA LEU A 12 -2.31 -12.25 61.82
C LEU A 12 -1.72 -12.61 60.44
N VAL A 13 -2.57 -12.38 59.45
CA VAL A 13 -2.46 -12.50 58.00
C VAL A 13 -1.59 -11.32 57.52
N THR A 14 -0.60 -11.47 56.65
CA THR A 14 -0.56 -11.35 55.15
C THR A 14 0.91 -10.95 54.86
N LEU A 15 1.59 -11.15 53.73
CA LEU A 15 1.24 -10.91 52.33
C LEU A 15 2.36 -11.53 51.46
N VAL A 16 1.95 -12.23 50.40
CA VAL A 16 2.81 -12.83 49.36
C VAL A 16 3.35 -11.75 48.43
N THR A 17 4.57 -11.89 47.92
CA THR A 17 4.92 -11.37 46.59
C THR A 17 6.10 -12.14 46.00
N LEU A 18 5.79 -13.07 45.07
CA LEU A 18 6.73 -13.56 44.07
C LEU A 18 6.95 -12.42 43.05
N MET A 19 8.19 -12.06 42.77
CA MET A 19 8.52 -11.28 41.57
C MET A 19 9.58 -12.05 40.78
N ALA A 20 9.11 -12.87 39.85
CA ALA A 20 9.90 -13.37 38.74
C ALA A 20 10.15 -12.19 37.78
N GLY A 21 11.40 -11.75 37.68
CA GLY A 21 11.81 -10.74 36.70
C GLY A 21 11.79 -11.35 35.29
N LEU A 22 10.67 -11.22 34.59
CA LEU A 22 10.63 -11.39 33.14
C LEU A 22 11.24 -10.13 32.52
N VAL A 23 12.47 -10.21 32.04
CA VAL A 23 13.03 -9.19 31.16
C VAL A 23 12.35 -9.35 29.80
N GLY A 24 11.25 -8.65 29.61
CA GLY A 24 10.59 -8.54 28.31
C GLY A 24 11.48 -7.76 27.37
N GLY A 25 12.00 -8.41 26.33
CA GLY A 25 12.69 -7.75 25.24
C GLY A 25 11.72 -6.79 24.54
N VAL A 26 11.99 -5.49 24.63
CA VAL A 26 11.32 -4.49 23.81
C VAL A 26 11.83 -4.71 22.39
N THR A 27 11.03 -5.38 21.56
CA THR A 27 11.25 -5.34 20.12
C THR A 27 10.90 -3.92 19.66
N LEU A 28 11.93 -3.17 19.30
CA LEU A 28 11.76 -1.94 18.52
C LEU A 28 11.17 -2.37 17.18
N VAL A 29 9.84 -2.32 17.05
CA VAL A 29 9.19 -2.37 15.75
C VAL A 29 9.58 -1.07 15.07
N ALA A 30 10.58 -1.13 14.18
CA ALA A 30 10.83 -0.05 13.25
C ALA A 30 9.49 0.29 12.58
N PRO A 31 9.14 1.58 12.38
CA PRO A 31 7.99 1.90 11.55
C PRO A 31 8.25 1.20 10.23
N GLY A 32 7.44 0.18 9.92
CA GLY A 32 7.49 -0.46 8.62
C GLY A 32 7.43 0.67 7.61
N ALA A 33 8.38 0.71 6.67
CA ALA A 33 8.15 1.45 5.45
C ALA A 33 6.72 1.11 5.05
N ALA A 34 5.85 2.12 4.93
CA ALA A 34 4.48 1.87 4.48
C ALA A 34 4.67 1.14 3.17
N SER A 35 4.50 -0.19 3.19
CA SER A 35 4.61 -0.97 2.00
C SER A 35 3.45 -0.49 1.17
N ALA A 36 3.78 0.31 0.18
CA ALA A 36 2.84 1.00 -0.65
C ALA A 36 3.16 0.57 -2.06
N ASP A 37 2.13 0.42 -2.87
CA ASP A 37 2.29 0.03 -4.26
C ASP A 37 3.35 0.92 -4.93
N THR A 38 4.15 0.33 -5.81
CA THR A 38 5.00 1.10 -6.72
C THR A 38 4.37 1.12 -8.10
N ALA A 39 4.52 2.25 -8.80
CA ALA A 39 4.11 2.38 -10.19
C ALA A 39 5.30 2.79 -11.05
N THR A 40 5.51 2.08 -12.14
CA THR A 40 6.50 2.43 -13.18
C THR A 40 5.79 2.83 -14.46
N LEU A 41 6.20 3.93 -15.08
CA LEU A 41 5.64 4.46 -16.32
C LEU A 41 6.64 4.30 -17.47
N GLY A 42 6.18 3.75 -18.58
CA GLY A 42 6.88 3.70 -19.84
C GLY A 42 6.12 4.46 -20.93
N ARG A 43 6.81 4.86 -21.99
CA ARG A 43 6.20 5.56 -23.12
C ARG A 43 6.67 4.98 -24.44
N GLN A 44 5.71 4.79 -25.35
CA GLN A 44 5.98 4.43 -26.74
C GLN A 44 5.29 5.45 -27.66
N PRO A 45 5.98 6.01 -28.68
CA PRO A 45 5.32 6.84 -29.69
C PRO A 45 4.17 6.10 -30.37
N LEU A 46 3.06 6.82 -30.59
CA LEU A 46 1.91 6.36 -31.36
C LEU A 46 1.74 7.18 -32.65
N GLY A 47 2.14 8.45 -32.60
CA GLY A 47 2.12 9.37 -33.73
C GLY A 47 2.89 10.66 -33.44
N PRO A 48 2.80 11.68 -34.31
CA PRO A 48 3.57 12.91 -34.19
C PRO A 48 3.27 13.74 -32.93
N ALA A 49 2.07 13.62 -32.38
CA ALA A 49 1.60 14.35 -31.20
C ALA A 49 0.88 13.42 -30.21
N SER A 50 1.22 12.12 -30.22
CA SER A 50 0.58 11.13 -29.37
C SER A 50 1.49 9.98 -29.02
N TYR A 51 1.21 9.35 -27.88
CA TYR A 51 1.96 8.21 -27.38
C TYR A 51 1.08 7.23 -26.60
N ILE A 52 1.55 6.00 -26.48
CA ILE A 52 1.03 4.99 -25.56
C ILE A 52 1.79 5.14 -24.23
N LEU A 53 1.09 5.52 -23.17
CA LEU A 53 1.58 5.44 -21.81
C LEU A 53 1.37 4.00 -21.33
N GLN A 54 2.46 3.32 -20.99
CA GLN A 54 2.45 2.01 -20.36
C GLN A 54 2.66 2.20 -18.87
N PHE A 55 1.96 1.42 -18.05
CA PHE A 55 2.15 1.44 -16.62
C PHE A 55 2.15 0.03 -16.05
N ALA A 56 2.97 -0.18 -15.03
CA ALA A 56 2.97 -1.37 -14.20
C ALA A 56 2.83 -0.93 -12.74
N ILE A 57 1.86 -1.51 -12.03
CA ILE A 57 1.62 -1.25 -10.60
C ILE A 57 1.87 -2.55 -9.85
N THR A 58 2.77 -2.52 -8.89
CA THR A 58 3.17 -3.70 -8.12
C THR A 58 2.73 -3.55 -6.67
N ASN A 59 2.11 -4.59 -6.14
CA ASN A 59 1.82 -4.70 -4.71
C ASN A 59 3.12 -5.00 -3.96
N ASP A 60 3.78 -3.98 -3.45
CA ASP A 60 4.99 -4.16 -2.63
C ASP A 60 4.68 -4.41 -1.15
N THR A 61 3.41 -4.64 -0.83
CA THR A 61 2.93 -4.95 0.51
C THR A 61 3.06 -6.42 0.86
N GLY A 62 3.12 -6.71 2.16
CA GLY A 62 3.10 -8.07 2.67
C GLY A 62 1.70 -8.69 2.69
N ALA A 63 0.67 -8.01 2.18
CA ALA A 63 -0.72 -8.45 2.21
C ALA A 63 -1.36 -8.48 0.82
N SER A 64 -2.42 -9.27 0.68
CA SER A 64 -3.27 -9.20 -0.51
C SER A 64 -4.12 -7.95 -0.48
N GLU A 65 -4.30 -7.34 -1.65
CA GLU A 65 -5.02 -6.09 -1.78
C GLU A 65 -6.16 -6.19 -2.78
N ASN A 66 -7.19 -5.38 -2.57
CA ASN A 66 -8.37 -5.36 -3.44
C ASN A 66 -8.36 -4.10 -4.30
N GLY A 67 -8.10 -4.29 -5.60
CA GLY A 67 -8.09 -3.21 -6.57
C GLY A 67 -6.86 -2.30 -6.49
N TRP A 68 -6.47 -1.77 -7.64
CA TRP A 68 -5.32 -0.88 -7.78
C TRP A 68 -5.83 0.50 -8.20
N ARG A 69 -5.06 1.54 -7.89
CA ARG A 69 -5.41 2.91 -8.26
C ARG A 69 -4.16 3.73 -8.54
N MET A 70 -4.14 4.36 -9.70
CA MET A 70 -3.11 5.31 -10.12
C MET A 70 -3.77 6.62 -10.52
N GLU A 71 -3.17 7.73 -10.11
CA GLU A 71 -3.68 9.07 -10.34
C GLU A 71 -2.57 9.91 -10.94
N PHE A 72 -2.92 10.78 -11.90
CA PHE A 72 -1.97 11.69 -12.50
C PHE A 72 -2.68 12.88 -13.13
N ASP A 73 -1.93 13.94 -13.39
CA ASP A 73 -2.41 15.10 -14.11
C ASP A 73 -1.77 15.16 -15.51
N LEU A 74 -2.50 15.72 -16.47
CA LEU A 74 -1.95 16.09 -17.76
C LEU A 74 -1.84 17.61 -17.90
N PRO A 75 -0.81 18.14 -18.57
CA PRO A 75 -0.77 19.56 -18.89
C PRO A 75 -2.03 20.03 -19.64
N PRO A 76 -2.42 21.32 -19.52
CA PRO A 76 -3.55 21.85 -20.28
C PRO A 76 -3.41 21.59 -21.78
N GLY A 77 -4.48 21.10 -22.41
CA GLY A 77 -4.50 20.75 -23.84
C GLY A 77 -4.10 19.31 -24.16
N GLU A 78 -3.53 18.57 -23.21
CA GLU A 78 -3.28 17.14 -23.33
C GLU A 78 -4.47 16.33 -22.77
N TYR A 79 -4.76 15.16 -23.37
CA TYR A 79 -5.88 14.31 -22.93
C TYR A 79 -5.68 12.84 -23.28
N VAL A 80 -6.35 11.98 -22.53
CA VAL A 80 -6.42 10.53 -22.81
C VAL A 80 -7.36 10.30 -24.00
N GLN A 81 -6.84 9.74 -25.09
CA GLN A 81 -7.59 9.48 -26.32
C GLN A 81 -8.42 8.19 -26.25
N GLY A 82 -7.90 7.17 -25.56
CA GLY A 82 -8.50 5.84 -25.52
C GLY A 82 -7.76 4.87 -24.60
N LEU A 83 -8.47 3.85 -24.14
CA LEU A 83 -7.94 2.79 -23.29
C LEU A 83 -7.64 1.57 -24.15
N PHE A 84 -6.46 0.97 -23.96
CA PHE A 84 -6.12 -0.27 -24.66
C PHE A 84 -6.44 -1.53 -23.83
N ALA A 85 -6.89 -1.38 -22.57
CA ALA A 85 -7.23 -2.50 -21.70
C ALA A 85 -8.68 -2.42 -21.19
N PHE A 86 -9.43 -3.49 -21.45
CA PHE A 86 -10.86 -3.63 -21.10
C PHE A 86 -11.14 -3.74 -19.59
N SER A 87 -10.09 -3.91 -18.76
CA SER A 87 -10.20 -4.08 -17.31
C SER A 87 -9.85 -2.81 -16.51
N ILE A 88 -9.70 -1.66 -17.18
CA ILE A 88 -9.37 -0.37 -16.56
C ILE A 88 -10.60 0.55 -16.61
N ARG A 89 -10.88 1.21 -15.49
CA ARG A 89 -11.82 2.33 -15.40
C ARG A 89 -11.04 3.63 -15.31
N VAL A 90 -11.46 4.63 -16.09
CA VAL A 90 -10.86 5.96 -16.07
C VAL A 90 -11.89 7.00 -15.69
N THR A 91 -11.57 7.77 -14.66
CA THR A 91 -12.33 8.95 -14.22
C THR A 91 -11.49 10.19 -14.46
N ARG A 92 -12.09 11.23 -15.05
CA ARG A 92 -11.42 12.50 -15.35
C ARG A 92 -12.14 13.65 -14.66
N THR A 93 -11.39 14.52 -13.98
CA THR A 93 -11.87 15.79 -13.43
C THR A 93 -10.94 16.90 -13.87
N GLY A 94 -11.34 17.69 -14.88
CA GLY A 94 -10.44 18.67 -15.51
C GLY A 94 -9.24 17.97 -16.13
N GLN A 95 -8.03 18.27 -15.66
CA GLN A 95 -6.79 17.64 -16.11
C GLN A 95 -6.29 16.51 -15.21
N HIS A 96 -7.05 16.18 -14.17
CA HIS A 96 -6.75 15.08 -13.27
C HIS A 96 -7.41 13.79 -13.75
N PHE A 97 -6.65 12.70 -13.79
CA PHE A 97 -7.06 11.40 -14.25
C PHE A 97 -6.82 10.35 -13.16
N VAL A 98 -7.83 9.55 -12.90
CA VAL A 98 -7.78 8.41 -11.98
C VAL A 98 -8.01 7.14 -12.80
N LEU A 99 -7.03 6.25 -12.78
CA LEU A 99 -7.09 4.90 -13.34
C LEU A 99 -7.24 3.91 -12.20
N GLU A 100 -8.22 3.03 -12.34
CA GLU A 100 -8.50 1.99 -11.35
C GLU A 100 -9.01 0.71 -12.03
N ASN A 101 -9.12 -0.37 -11.28
CA ASN A 101 -9.72 -1.61 -11.76
C ASN A 101 -11.22 -1.43 -12.07
N ALA A 102 -11.66 -1.89 -13.24
CA ALA A 102 -13.08 -1.81 -13.63
C ALA A 102 -13.99 -2.73 -12.81
N TYR A 103 -13.45 -3.83 -12.30
CA TYR A 103 -14.15 -4.80 -11.46
C TYR A 103 -13.27 -5.16 -10.25
N PRO A 104 -13.86 -5.45 -9.07
CA PRO A 104 -13.10 -5.88 -7.90
C PRO A 104 -12.20 -7.07 -8.22
N GLY A 105 -10.97 -7.05 -7.72
CA GLY A 105 -9.97 -8.07 -8.00
C GLY A 105 -8.88 -8.04 -6.94
N VAL A 106 -8.56 -9.24 -6.42
CA VAL A 106 -7.52 -9.39 -5.40
C VAL A 106 -6.18 -9.67 -6.08
N TYR A 107 -5.15 -8.92 -5.70
CA TYR A 107 -3.78 -9.14 -6.15
C TYR A 107 -2.86 -9.26 -4.93
N GLY A 108 -2.11 -10.36 -4.89
CA GLY A 108 -1.30 -10.74 -3.73
C GLY A 108 0.01 -9.95 -3.65
N PRO A 109 0.77 -10.15 -2.55
CA PRO A 109 2.12 -9.61 -2.40
C PRO A 109 3.00 -9.89 -3.61
N GLY A 110 3.72 -8.88 -4.10
CA GLY A 110 4.60 -8.94 -5.27
C GLY A 110 3.90 -9.09 -6.62
N THR A 111 2.57 -9.09 -6.66
CA THR A 111 1.82 -9.19 -7.92
C THR A 111 1.84 -7.84 -8.63
N SER A 112 2.04 -7.87 -9.95
CA SER A 112 2.04 -6.67 -10.79
C SER A 112 0.89 -6.68 -11.79
N VAL A 113 0.17 -5.57 -11.87
CA VAL A 113 -0.84 -5.30 -12.90
C VAL A 113 -0.25 -4.36 -13.95
N ASN A 114 -0.51 -4.65 -15.21
CA ASN A 114 0.03 -3.88 -16.33
C ASN A 114 -1.11 -3.34 -17.18
N GLY A 115 -0.94 -2.14 -17.71
CA GLY A 115 -1.93 -1.52 -18.57
C GLY A 115 -1.33 -0.45 -19.46
N SER A 116 -2.14 0.03 -20.39
CA SER A 116 -1.73 1.11 -21.27
C SER A 116 -2.90 1.98 -21.75
N ILE A 117 -2.60 3.26 -22.00
CA ILE A 117 -3.55 4.26 -22.49
C ILE A 117 -2.91 5.11 -23.59
N ALA A 118 -3.71 5.54 -24.57
CA ALA A 118 -3.28 6.53 -25.56
C ALA A 118 -3.43 7.94 -24.99
N ILE A 119 -2.39 8.76 -25.13
CA ILE A 119 -2.40 10.18 -24.78
C ILE A 119 -2.13 11.01 -26.03
N ILE A 120 -2.96 12.04 -26.24
CA ILE A 120 -2.65 13.16 -27.13
C ILE A 120 -1.90 14.20 -26.31
N GLY A 121 -0.65 14.45 -26.69
CA GLY A 121 0.30 15.19 -25.88
C GLY A 121 1.72 14.68 -26.09
N LEU A 122 2.69 15.43 -25.59
CA LEU A 122 4.12 15.09 -25.67
C LEU A 122 4.79 15.06 -24.31
N SER A 123 4.11 15.54 -23.28
CA SER A 123 4.64 15.61 -21.92
C SER A 123 4.54 14.26 -21.21
N TRP A 124 5.27 14.09 -20.11
CA TRP A 124 4.98 13.02 -19.17
C TRP A 124 3.81 13.42 -18.27
N PRO A 125 3.04 12.45 -17.72
CA PRO A 125 2.07 12.73 -16.69
C PRO A 125 2.73 13.41 -15.49
N LEU A 126 2.06 14.41 -14.95
CA LEU A 126 2.47 15.17 -13.78
C LEU A 126 1.83 14.57 -12.53
N ASN A 127 2.45 14.80 -11.36
CA ASN A 127 1.91 14.40 -10.04
C ASN A 127 1.44 12.93 -9.98
N CYS A 128 2.09 12.04 -10.73
CA CYS A 128 1.67 10.65 -10.77
C CYS A 128 1.90 10.00 -9.41
N VAL A 129 0.84 9.41 -8.86
CA VAL A 129 0.87 8.68 -7.59
C VAL A 129 0.06 7.40 -7.69
N THR A 130 0.53 6.35 -7.01
CA THR A 130 -0.25 5.14 -6.71
C THR A 130 -0.32 5.00 -5.19
N ARG A 131 -1.52 5.06 -4.62
CA ARG A 131 -1.74 4.97 -3.16
C ARG A 131 -0.81 5.83 -2.29
N GLY A 132 -0.51 7.04 -2.77
CA GLY A 132 0.37 7.99 -2.07
C GLY A 132 1.86 7.84 -2.39
N THR A 133 2.28 6.80 -3.11
CA THR A 133 3.64 6.63 -3.60
C THR A 133 3.81 7.31 -4.97
N PRO A 134 4.81 8.18 -5.16
CA PRO A 134 5.11 8.75 -6.47
C PRO A 134 5.47 7.69 -7.51
N CYS A 135 4.97 7.84 -8.73
CA CYS A 135 5.36 6.97 -9.84
C CYS A 135 6.80 7.25 -10.28
N THR A 136 7.44 6.23 -10.84
CA THR A 136 8.78 6.32 -11.44
C THR A 136 8.72 6.15 -12.95
N ILE A 137 9.62 6.78 -13.69
CA ILE A 137 9.72 6.62 -15.14
C ILE A 137 10.74 5.52 -15.43
N SER A 138 10.36 4.53 -16.24
CA SER A 138 11.29 3.53 -16.78
C SER A 138 12.11 4.17 -17.91
N ALA A 139 13.44 4.12 -17.78
CA ALA A 139 14.39 4.64 -18.77
C ALA A 139 14.34 3.87 -20.10
#